data_AF-A0A949P341-F1
#
_entry.id   AF-A0A949P341-F1
#
_cell.length_a   1.000
_cell.length_b   1.000
_cell.length_c   1.000
_cell.angle_alpha   90.00
_cell.angle_beta   90.00
_cell.angle_gamma   90.00
#
_symmetry.space_group_name_H-M   'P 1'
#
loop_
_entity.id
_entity.type
_entity.pdbx_description
1 polymer ?
#
loop_
_entity_poly.entity_id
_entity_poly.type
_entity_poly.pdbx_seq_one_letter_code
_entity_poly.pdbx_strand_id
1 'polypeptide(L)'
;MAIHLYLDEALTQQISEGDFSSPEAESYNGTDGDIKDRQIYVANEQTSLPSAIDAAQTSIALAEPRFADGELIIIDGEQMLIESGGGTANLTVQRGVANTAPAVHDAGTTVYSGYDYTGLVLDPIDETGTDESVWYRLALTQAGLDTATQGAPLNLGDKAYQQTLSFWRRCTVLPSTPVQNKLDIKLRLTGTENPIL
;
A
#
# COMPACT_ATOMS: atom_id res chain seq x y z
N MET A 1 -5.39 -2.29 7.97
CA MET A 1 -4.24 -3.00 7.38
C MET A 1 -3.24 -1.93 7.05
N ALA A 2 -2.02 -2.03 7.57
CA ALA A 2 -1.04 -0.95 7.47
C ALA A 2 -0.16 -1.07 6.20
N ILE A 3 -0.77 -1.53 5.11
CA ILE A 3 -0.18 -1.74 3.78
C ILE A 3 -1.12 -1.21 2.73
N HIS A 4 -0.54 -0.53 1.74
CA HIS A 4 -1.30 0.27 0.81
C HIS A 4 -0.82 0.15 -0.64
N LEU A 5 -1.73 0.48 -1.55
CA LEU A 5 -1.47 0.58 -2.99
C LEU A 5 -1.24 2.03 -3.42
N TYR A 6 -0.29 2.26 -4.32
CA TYR A 6 0.07 3.59 -4.81
C TYR A 6 0.26 3.62 -6.33
N LEU A 7 -0.07 4.75 -6.94
CA LEU A 7 0.06 4.98 -8.39
C LEU A 7 1.45 5.49 -8.80
N ASP A 8 2.30 5.84 -7.85
CA ASP A 8 3.63 6.40 -8.08
C ASP A 8 4.68 5.79 -7.15
N GLU A 9 5.92 5.73 -7.64
CA GLU A 9 7.06 5.18 -6.91
C GLU A 9 7.42 5.99 -5.66
N ALA A 10 7.07 7.28 -5.64
CA ALA A 10 7.26 8.14 -4.47
C ALA A 10 6.20 7.94 -3.38
N LEU A 11 5.21 7.06 -3.61
CA LEU A 11 4.18 6.66 -2.65
C LEU A 11 3.32 7.84 -2.17
N THR A 12 2.99 8.75 -3.09
CA THR A 12 2.23 9.97 -2.80
C THR A 12 0.75 9.89 -3.21
N GLN A 13 0.41 9.01 -4.13
CA GLN A 13 -0.93 8.84 -4.70
C GLN A 13 -1.48 7.47 -4.32
N GLN A 14 -1.96 7.37 -3.08
CA GLN A 14 -2.60 6.18 -2.54
C GLN A 14 -3.96 5.89 -3.20
N ILE A 15 -4.24 4.62 -3.45
CA ILE A 15 -5.55 4.13 -3.89
C ILE A 15 -6.08 3.08 -2.92
N SER A 16 -7.40 2.94 -2.88
CA SER A 16 -8.13 2.00 -2.03
C SER A 16 -7.84 0.55 -2.43
N GLU A 17 -7.52 -0.26 -1.43
CA GLU A 17 -7.27 -1.70 -1.55
C GLU A 17 -8.55 -2.51 -1.28
N GLY A 18 -9.64 -2.19 -1.98
CA GLY A 18 -10.84 -3.01 -1.96
C GLY A 18 -12.07 -2.44 -1.25
N ASP A 19 -12.08 -1.18 -0.78
CA ASP A 19 -13.22 -0.57 -0.04
C ASP A 19 -14.02 0.55 -0.76
N PHE A 20 -13.58 1.01 -1.93
CA PHE A 20 -14.25 1.97 -2.87
C PHE A 20 -14.06 3.42 -2.44
N SER A 21 -13.31 3.70 -1.36
CA SER A 21 -13.13 5.06 -0.86
C SER A 21 -12.25 5.94 -1.77
N SER A 22 -11.27 5.32 -2.45
CA SER A 22 -10.34 6.00 -3.37
C SER A 22 -9.96 5.05 -4.53
N PRO A 23 -10.91 4.65 -5.39
CA PRO A 23 -10.60 3.73 -6.48
C PRO A 23 -9.64 4.38 -7.45
N GLU A 24 -8.98 3.55 -8.24
CA GLU A 24 -8.24 4.07 -9.37
C GLU A 24 -9.17 4.69 -10.40
N ALA A 25 -9.13 6.02 -10.54
CA ALA A 25 -9.96 6.73 -11.49
C ALA A 25 -9.22 6.93 -12.83
N GLU A 26 -9.54 6.11 -13.82
CA GLU A 26 -9.12 6.31 -15.21
C GLU A 26 -10.32 6.38 -16.16
N SER A 27 -10.25 7.28 -17.14
CA SER A 27 -11.23 7.38 -18.23
C SER A 27 -10.83 6.49 -19.40
N TYR A 28 -11.77 5.74 -19.97
CA TYR A 28 -11.51 4.83 -21.09
C TYR A 28 -12.36 5.18 -22.32
N ASN A 29 -11.77 5.13 -23.51
CA ASN A 29 -12.53 5.25 -24.76
C ASN A 29 -13.19 3.91 -25.13
N GLY A 30 -14.36 3.64 -24.56
CA GLY A 30 -15.10 2.42 -24.91
C GLY A 30 -15.68 2.40 -26.33
N THR A 31 -15.76 3.54 -27.03
CA THR A 31 -16.31 3.61 -28.39
C THR A 31 -15.51 2.74 -29.35
N ASP A 32 -14.18 2.94 -29.35
CA ASP A 32 -13.24 2.21 -30.20
C ASP A 32 -12.52 1.08 -29.45
N GLY A 33 -12.78 0.96 -28.15
CA GLY A 33 -11.99 0.16 -27.23
C GLY A 33 -10.71 0.89 -26.80
N ASP A 34 -10.18 0.48 -25.64
CA ASP A 34 -9.01 1.13 -25.06
C ASP A 34 -8.20 0.12 -24.24
N ILE A 35 -6.87 0.30 -24.23
CA ILE A 35 -5.96 -0.53 -23.45
C ILE A 35 -4.99 0.40 -22.74
N LYS A 36 -4.92 0.25 -21.41
CA LYS A 36 -3.99 1.03 -20.59
C LYS A 36 -3.25 0.15 -19.61
N ASP A 37 -1.94 0.34 -19.61
CA ASP A 37 -1.03 -0.28 -18.65
C ASP A 37 -0.63 0.74 -17.60
N ARG A 38 -0.52 0.29 -16.36
CA ARG A 38 0.03 1.08 -15.27
C ARG A 38 0.83 0.20 -14.32
N GLN A 39 1.94 0.74 -13.85
CA GLN A 39 2.67 0.17 -12.73
C GLN A 39 2.07 0.68 -11.42
N ILE A 40 1.83 -0.23 -10.49
CA ILE A 40 1.25 0.05 -9.17
C ILE A 40 2.23 -0.47 -8.12
N TYR A 41 2.34 0.26 -7.03
CA TYR A 41 3.28 0.01 -5.95
C TYR A 41 2.56 -0.45 -4.70
N VAL A 42 3.20 -1.33 -3.94
CA VAL A 42 2.70 -1.84 -2.66
C VAL A 42 3.72 -1.55 -1.58
N ALA A 43 3.33 -0.77 -0.57
CA ALA A 43 4.21 -0.36 0.52
C ALA A 43 3.47 -0.34 1.86
N ASN A 44 4.22 -0.42 2.95
CA ASN A 44 3.66 -0.19 4.28
C ASN A 44 3.23 1.27 4.42
N GLU A 45 2.27 1.52 5.31
CA GLU A 45 2.00 2.87 5.83
C GLU A 45 3.29 3.43 6.42
N GLN A 46 3.62 4.66 6.04
CA GLN A 46 4.90 5.26 6.36
C GLN A 46 4.88 6.79 6.37
N THR A 47 5.80 7.36 7.14
CA THR A 47 6.08 8.80 7.18
C THR A 47 7.56 9.00 7.54
N SER A 48 7.97 10.20 7.94
CA SER A 48 9.33 10.47 8.38
C SER A 48 9.38 11.27 9.67
N LEU A 49 10.53 11.22 10.34
CA LEU A 49 10.82 12.11 11.45
C LEU A 49 11.14 13.52 10.90
N PRO A 50 10.43 14.58 11.30
CA PRO A 50 10.73 15.95 10.88
C PRO A 50 11.97 16.51 11.61
N SER A 51 12.37 15.88 12.73
CA SER A 51 13.53 16.22 13.54
C SER A 51 14.13 14.97 14.16
N ALA A 52 15.43 15.00 14.45
CA ALA A 52 16.11 13.90 15.13
C ALA A 52 15.52 13.65 16.53
N ILE A 53 15.59 12.41 16.99
CA ILE A 53 15.20 11.98 18.34
C ILE A 53 16.36 11.24 19.02
N ASP A 54 16.56 11.48 20.31
CA ASP A 54 17.52 10.75 21.14
C ASP A 54 16.92 9.47 21.73
N ALA A 55 17.75 8.63 22.37
CA ALA A 55 17.36 7.32 22.94
C ALA A 55 16.44 7.37 24.18
N ALA A 56 16.24 8.54 24.79
CA ALA A 56 15.42 8.73 25.99
C ALA A 56 14.06 9.38 25.70
N GLN A 57 13.91 10.07 24.56
CA GLN A 57 12.65 10.68 24.15
C GLN A 57 11.56 9.63 23.95
N THR A 58 10.41 9.82 24.61
CA THR A 58 9.19 9.02 24.42
C THR A 58 8.08 9.79 23.72
N SER A 59 8.25 11.09 23.53
CA SER A 59 7.40 11.89 22.64
C SER A 59 8.12 12.08 21.32
N ILE A 60 7.53 11.57 20.24
CA ILE A 60 8.07 11.66 18.89
C ILE A 60 7.12 12.45 18.00
N ALA A 61 7.67 13.30 17.14
CA ALA A 61 6.93 13.99 16.11
C ALA A 61 7.08 13.24 14.77
N LEU A 62 6.02 13.24 13.97
CA LEU A 62 5.97 12.69 12.62
C LEU A 62 5.72 13.82 11.63
N ALA A 63 6.19 13.64 10.39
CA ALA A 63 5.87 14.58 9.32
C ALA A 63 4.37 14.56 8.99
N GLU A 64 3.73 13.38 9.06
CA GLU A 64 2.30 13.21 8.77
C GLU A 64 1.63 12.28 9.81
N PRO A 65 0.34 12.53 10.15
CA PRO A 65 -0.41 11.77 11.16
C PRO A 65 -0.93 10.44 10.58
N ARG A 66 -0.05 9.45 10.40
CA ARG A 66 -0.36 8.20 9.68
C ARG A 66 -0.77 7.01 10.53
N PHE A 67 -0.39 6.99 11.81
CA PHE A 67 -0.55 5.81 12.67
C PHE A 67 -1.58 6.02 13.78
N ALA A 68 -2.08 4.93 14.36
CA ALA A 68 -3.07 4.91 15.43
C ALA A 68 -2.51 4.38 16.77
N ASP A 69 -3.24 4.64 17.86
CA ASP A 69 -2.88 4.13 19.18
C ASP A 69 -2.91 2.58 19.19
N GLY A 70 -1.92 1.98 19.87
CA GLY A 70 -1.75 0.54 19.96
C GLY A 70 -1.01 -0.10 18.79
N GLU A 71 -0.67 0.65 17.74
CA GLU A 71 0.13 0.14 16.63
C GLU A 71 1.61 0.08 16.96
N LEU A 72 2.31 -0.88 16.34
CA LEU A 72 3.77 -0.93 16.31
C LEU A 72 4.29 -0.11 15.13
N ILE A 73 5.34 0.66 15.38
CA ILE A 73 6.13 1.34 14.35
C ILE A 73 7.58 0.90 14.44
N ILE A 74 8.31 1.05 13.34
CA ILE A 74 9.74 0.71 13.26
C ILE A 74 10.54 1.83 12.59
N ILE A 75 11.70 2.12 13.18
CA ILE A 75 12.66 3.14 12.71
C ILE A 75 14.07 2.55 12.82
N ASP A 76 14.81 2.45 11.72
CA ASP A 76 16.17 1.88 11.67
C ASP A 76 16.36 0.52 12.42
N GLY A 77 15.31 -0.28 12.51
CA GLY A 77 15.32 -1.56 13.23
C GLY A 77 14.93 -1.48 14.71
N GLU A 78 14.73 -0.29 15.28
CA GLU A 78 14.08 -0.13 16.58
C GLU A 78 12.56 -0.18 16.42
N GLN A 79 11.91 -1.00 17.25
CA GLN A 79 10.46 -1.04 17.34
C GLN A 79 9.94 -0.21 18.52
N MET A 80 8.82 0.47 18.29
CA MET A 80 8.14 1.28 19.29
C MET A 80 6.63 0.99 19.27
N LEU A 81 5.99 0.95 20.42
CA LEU A 81 4.54 0.84 20.57
C LEU A 81 3.94 2.23 20.79
N ILE A 82 2.93 2.60 20.01
CA ILE A 82 2.20 3.86 20.20
C ILE A 82 1.24 3.73 21.39
N GLU A 83 1.51 4.46 22.47
CA GLU A 83 0.68 4.44 23.67
C GLU A 83 -0.45 5.47 23.61
N SER A 84 -0.20 6.63 22.98
CA SER A 84 -1.20 7.67 22.76
C SER A 84 -0.80 8.67 21.67
N GLY A 85 -1.77 9.44 21.18
CA GLY A 85 -1.55 10.51 20.19
C GLY A 85 -1.76 10.07 18.74
N GLY A 86 -2.17 8.83 18.51
CA GLY A 86 -2.55 8.28 17.21
C GLY A 86 -3.59 9.14 16.48
N GLY A 87 -3.50 9.16 15.15
CA GLY A 87 -4.23 10.09 14.29
C GLY A 87 -3.70 11.53 14.34
N THR A 88 -2.61 11.80 15.06
CA THR A 88 -1.93 13.09 15.10
C THR A 88 -0.45 12.94 14.75
N ALA A 89 0.21 14.08 14.49
CA ALA A 89 1.65 14.12 14.20
C ALA A 89 2.53 14.01 15.45
N ASN A 90 1.97 13.94 16.66
CA ASN A 90 2.74 13.86 17.90
C ASN A 90 2.30 12.63 18.68
N LEU A 91 3.20 11.67 18.82
CA LEU A 91 2.94 10.39 19.47
C LEU A 91 3.68 10.32 20.80
N THR A 92 3.06 9.68 21.78
CA THR A 92 3.77 9.12 22.93
C THR A 92 3.96 7.63 22.69
N VAL A 93 5.21 7.17 22.79
CA VAL A 93 5.60 5.80 22.47
C VAL A 93 6.33 5.12 23.62
N GLN A 94 6.09 3.83 23.79
CA GLN A 94 7.01 2.94 24.46
C GLN A 94 8.10 2.51 23.48
N ARG A 95 9.35 2.77 23.82
CA ARG A 95 10.51 2.50 22.97
C ARG A 95 11.19 1.17 23.26
N GLY A 96 11.97 0.68 22.29
CA GLY A 96 12.73 -0.56 22.44
C GLY A 96 11.87 -1.77 22.75
N VAL A 97 10.68 -1.86 22.14
CA VAL A 97 9.82 -3.05 22.31
C VAL A 97 10.32 -4.21 21.46
N ALA A 98 9.75 -5.41 21.66
CA ALA A 98 10.12 -6.60 20.90
C ALA A 98 11.65 -6.87 20.87
N ASN A 99 12.29 -6.75 22.03
CA ASN A 99 13.74 -6.97 22.22
C ASN A 99 14.66 -6.04 21.41
N THR A 100 14.15 -4.92 20.91
CA THR A 100 14.96 -3.85 20.34
C THR A 100 15.48 -2.92 21.43
N ALA A 101 16.46 -2.08 21.13
CA ALA A 101 17.02 -1.11 22.08
C ALA A 101 16.70 0.31 21.61
N PRO A 102 16.31 1.23 22.52
CA PRO A 102 16.15 2.63 22.17
C PRO A 102 17.44 3.23 21.58
N ALA A 103 17.35 3.83 20.40
CA ALA A 103 18.46 4.39 19.64
C ALA A 103 18.32 5.90 19.37
N VAL A 104 19.33 6.50 18.75
CA VAL A 104 19.23 7.85 18.19
C VAL A 104 18.82 7.71 16.73
N HIS A 105 17.86 8.52 16.27
CA HIS A 105 17.45 8.56 14.87
C HIS A 105 17.54 9.99 14.33
N ASP A 106 18.00 10.11 13.09
CA ASP A 106 18.18 11.40 12.43
C ASP A 106 16.85 11.97 11.89
N ALA A 107 16.85 13.28 11.64
CA ALA A 107 15.76 13.91 10.90
C ALA A 107 15.72 13.35 9.47
N GLY A 108 14.51 13.09 8.96
CA GLY A 108 14.28 12.52 7.65
C GLY A 108 14.26 10.99 7.63
N THR A 109 14.63 10.31 8.72
CA THR A 109 14.52 8.85 8.80
C THR A 109 13.05 8.42 8.65
N THR A 110 12.81 7.41 7.83
CA THR A 110 11.48 6.85 7.59
C THR A 110 10.99 6.07 8.80
N VAL A 111 9.72 6.31 9.15
CA VAL A 111 8.97 5.57 10.15
C VAL A 111 7.97 4.70 9.38
N TYR A 112 8.04 3.39 9.57
CA TYR A 112 7.12 2.43 8.94
C TYR A 112 6.16 1.85 9.97
N SER A 113 5.00 1.39 9.51
CA SER A 113 4.22 0.42 10.28
C SER A 113 5.05 -0.85 10.52
N GLY A 114 5.05 -1.35 11.75
CA GLY A 114 5.93 -2.41 12.25
C GLY A 114 5.49 -3.82 11.85
N TYR A 115 5.16 -4.04 10.58
CA TYR A 115 4.62 -5.31 10.09
C TYR A 115 5.34 -5.80 8.83
N ASP A 116 5.69 -7.08 8.82
CA ASP A 116 6.03 -7.83 7.62
C ASP A 116 4.79 -8.54 7.09
N TYR A 117 4.77 -8.83 5.79
CA TYR A 117 3.63 -9.49 5.15
C TYR A 117 4.05 -10.79 4.49
N THR A 118 3.20 -11.80 4.64
CA THR A 118 3.41 -13.10 3.99
C THR A 118 2.25 -13.45 3.08
N GLY A 119 2.57 -14.08 1.96
CA GLY A 119 1.60 -14.57 0.99
C GLY A 119 0.67 -13.48 0.45
N LEU A 120 1.22 -12.32 0.08
CA LEU A 120 0.44 -11.25 -0.53
C LEU A 120 -0.14 -11.69 -1.88
N VAL A 121 -1.46 -11.51 -2.04
CA VAL A 121 -2.20 -11.80 -3.27
C VAL A 121 -3.07 -10.62 -3.63
N LEU A 122 -3.15 -10.33 -4.93
CA LEU A 122 -3.86 -9.20 -5.48
C LEU A 122 -4.94 -9.67 -6.46
N ASP A 123 -6.19 -9.37 -6.13
CA ASP A 123 -7.36 -9.78 -6.90
C ASP A 123 -8.01 -8.57 -7.59
N PRO A 124 -8.25 -8.60 -8.91
CA PRO A 124 -9.14 -7.65 -9.55
C PRO A 124 -10.59 -8.04 -9.22
N ILE A 125 -11.33 -7.14 -8.59
CA ILE A 125 -12.69 -7.42 -8.14
C ILE A 125 -13.63 -6.32 -8.63
N ASP A 126 -14.75 -6.76 -9.19
CA ASP A 126 -15.91 -5.94 -9.45
C ASP A 126 -17.09 -6.50 -8.65
N GLU A 127 -17.63 -5.69 -7.73
CA GLU A 127 -18.73 -6.10 -6.85
C GLU A 127 -20.05 -5.43 -7.26
N THR A 128 -20.08 -4.69 -8.37
CA THR A 128 -21.25 -3.91 -8.77
C THR A 128 -21.68 -4.24 -10.21
N GLY A 129 -22.88 -4.75 -10.38
CA GLY A 129 -23.43 -5.00 -11.71
C GLY A 129 -22.91 -6.29 -12.34
N THR A 130 -22.47 -6.22 -13.60
CA THR A 130 -21.92 -7.38 -14.32
C THR A 130 -20.43 -7.43 -14.08
N ASP A 131 -19.91 -8.56 -13.62
CA ASP A 131 -18.48 -8.71 -13.30
C ASP A 131 -17.57 -8.39 -14.49
N GLU A 132 -16.86 -7.27 -14.38
CA GLU A 132 -15.86 -6.79 -15.34
C GLU A 132 -14.42 -7.02 -14.87
N SER A 133 -14.19 -7.83 -13.83
CA SER A 133 -12.83 -8.20 -13.36
C SER A 133 -11.94 -8.74 -14.49
N VAL A 134 -12.54 -9.40 -15.48
CA VAL A 134 -11.86 -9.92 -16.68
C VAL A 134 -11.27 -8.83 -17.59
N TRP A 135 -11.59 -7.56 -17.36
CA TRP A 135 -10.95 -6.46 -18.08
C TRP A 135 -9.52 -6.23 -17.59
N TYR A 136 -9.18 -6.75 -16.41
CA TYR A 136 -7.88 -6.59 -15.80
C TYR A 136 -6.99 -7.80 -16.08
N ARG A 137 -5.73 -7.53 -16.41
CA ARG A 137 -4.63 -8.48 -16.32
C ARG A 137 -3.60 -7.93 -15.35
N LEU A 138 -3.06 -8.81 -14.51
CA LEU A 138 -2.04 -8.45 -13.52
C LEU A 138 -0.77 -9.28 -13.81
N ALA A 139 0.39 -8.64 -13.71
CA ALA A 139 1.69 -9.31 -13.89
C ALA A 139 2.79 -8.59 -13.12
N LEU A 140 3.87 -9.30 -12.76
CA LEU A 140 5.03 -8.68 -12.09
C LEU A 140 5.83 -7.74 -13.01
N THR A 141 5.70 -7.90 -14.34
CA THR A 141 6.39 -7.07 -15.33
C THR A 141 5.42 -6.62 -16.41
N GLN A 142 5.71 -5.49 -17.06
CA GLN A 142 4.86 -4.98 -18.14
C GLN A 142 4.71 -6.00 -19.28
N ALA A 143 5.81 -6.64 -19.71
CA ALA A 143 5.77 -7.66 -20.75
C ALA A 143 4.95 -8.90 -20.34
N GLY A 144 4.90 -9.22 -19.04
CA GLY A 144 4.10 -10.32 -18.52
C GLY A 144 2.60 -10.15 -18.76
N LEU A 145 2.12 -8.91 -18.91
CA LEU A 145 0.72 -8.59 -19.20
C LEU A 145 0.23 -9.19 -20.53
N ASP A 146 1.11 -9.44 -21.48
CA ASP A 146 0.75 -10.00 -22.79
C ASP A 146 0.31 -11.48 -22.68
N THR A 147 0.78 -12.18 -21.65
CA THR A 147 0.49 -13.60 -21.41
C THR A 147 -0.37 -13.86 -20.18
N ALA A 148 -0.61 -12.83 -19.36
CA ALA A 148 -1.39 -12.96 -18.13
C ALA A 148 -2.87 -13.30 -18.42
N THR A 149 -3.44 -14.15 -17.57
CA THR A 149 -4.86 -14.51 -17.63
C THR A 149 -5.71 -13.35 -17.16
N GLN A 150 -6.79 -13.05 -17.90
CA GLN A 150 -7.77 -12.02 -17.53
C GLN A 150 -8.50 -12.37 -16.23
N GLY A 151 -8.67 -11.39 -15.34
CA GLY A 151 -9.34 -11.53 -14.06
C GLY A 151 -8.61 -12.42 -13.04
N ALA A 152 -7.43 -12.95 -13.37
CA ALA A 152 -6.71 -13.84 -12.49
C ALA A 152 -5.98 -13.07 -11.38
N PRO A 153 -5.91 -13.61 -10.16
CA PRO A 153 -5.12 -13.04 -9.09
C PRO A 153 -3.63 -13.04 -9.41
N LEU A 154 -2.90 -12.09 -8.83
CA LEU A 154 -1.45 -12.02 -8.86
C LEU A 154 -0.87 -12.30 -7.47
N ASN A 155 -0.01 -13.31 -7.38
CA ASN A 155 0.77 -13.55 -6.17
C ASN A 155 2.00 -12.63 -6.16
N LEU A 156 2.11 -11.82 -5.11
CA LEU A 156 3.22 -10.89 -4.87
C LEU A 156 4.28 -11.48 -3.93
N GLY A 157 3.96 -12.58 -3.25
CA GLY A 157 4.84 -13.26 -2.31
C GLY A 157 4.93 -12.56 -0.96
N ASP A 158 6.06 -12.76 -0.29
CA ASP A 158 6.34 -12.13 0.99
C ASP A 158 6.97 -10.75 0.80
N LYS A 159 6.76 -9.86 1.77
CA LYS A 159 7.22 -8.49 1.74
C LYS A 159 7.71 -8.07 3.12
N ALA A 160 8.96 -7.63 3.20
CA ALA A 160 9.48 -6.98 4.41
C ALA A 160 8.93 -5.54 4.55
N TYR A 161 8.84 -5.02 5.77
CA TYR A 161 8.24 -3.71 6.06
C TYR A 161 8.81 -2.56 5.22
N GLN A 162 10.14 -2.51 5.07
CA GLN A 162 10.87 -1.47 4.34
C GLN A 162 10.89 -1.66 2.81
N GLN A 163 10.44 -2.82 2.32
CA GLN A 163 10.43 -3.10 0.89
C GLN A 163 9.25 -2.40 0.23
N THR A 164 9.44 -1.85 -0.96
CA THR A 164 8.34 -1.51 -1.86
C THR A 164 8.28 -2.55 -2.95
N LEU A 165 7.12 -3.20 -3.11
CA LEU A 165 6.86 -4.06 -4.26
C LEU A 165 6.21 -3.24 -5.36
N SER A 166 6.28 -3.74 -6.60
CA SER A 166 5.46 -3.22 -7.68
C SER A 166 5.00 -4.33 -8.60
N PHE A 167 3.91 -4.07 -9.29
CA PHE A 167 3.36 -4.94 -10.33
C PHE A 167 2.72 -4.06 -11.41
N TRP A 168 2.36 -4.69 -12.52
CA TRP A 168 1.71 -4.05 -13.64
C TRP A 168 0.27 -4.52 -13.75
N ARG A 169 -0.62 -3.57 -14.03
CA ARG A 169 -2.02 -3.79 -14.38
C ARG A 169 -2.25 -3.34 -15.81
N ARG A 170 -2.93 -4.17 -16.60
CA ARG A 170 -3.53 -3.79 -17.88
C ARG A 170 -5.04 -3.79 -17.73
N CYS A 171 -5.68 -2.68 -18.05
CA CYS A 171 -7.13 -2.63 -18.25
C CYS A 171 -7.42 -2.66 -19.76
N THR A 172 -8.32 -3.54 -20.19
CA THR A 172 -8.78 -3.65 -21.58
C THR A 172 -10.29 -3.42 -21.64
N VAL A 173 -10.69 -2.34 -22.29
CA VAL A 173 -12.10 -2.02 -22.57
C VAL A 173 -12.41 -2.41 -24.00
N LEU A 174 -13.46 -3.21 -24.20
CA LEU A 174 -13.89 -3.63 -25.52
C LEU A 174 -14.54 -2.47 -26.30
N PRO A 175 -14.42 -2.45 -27.64
CA PRO A 175 -15.17 -1.52 -28.47
C PRO A 175 -16.68 -1.63 -28.26
N SER A 176 -17.42 -0.58 -28.57
CA SER A 176 -18.87 -0.47 -28.33
C SER A 176 -19.28 -0.53 -26.86
N THR A 177 -18.34 -0.28 -25.95
CA THR A 177 -18.64 -0.02 -24.53
C THR A 177 -18.90 1.48 -24.36
N PRO A 178 -19.91 1.92 -23.59
CA PRO A 178 -20.06 3.34 -23.28
C PRO A 178 -18.78 3.91 -22.66
N VAL A 179 -18.39 5.13 -23.04
CA VAL A 179 -17.30 5.86 -22.36
C VAL A 179 -17.67 5.97 -20.88
N GLN A 180 -16.78 5.50 -20.03
CA GLN A 180 -17.01 5.47 -18.60
C GLN A 180 -15.71 5.64 -17.83
N ASN A 181 -15.82 6.25 -16.65
CA ASN A 181 -14.79 6.17 -15.64
C ASN A 181 -15.03 4.87 -14.88
N LYS A 182 -14.10 3.94 -14.99
CA LYS A 182 -14.19 2.68 -14.24
C LYS A 182 -13.75 2.95 -12.80
N LEU A 183 -14.73 3.10 -11.92
CA LEU A 183 -14.56 3.29 -10.47
C LEU A 183 -15.01 2.04 -9.67
N ASP A 184 -15.57 1.07 -10.39
CA ASP A 184 -16.22 -0.16 -9.92
C ASP A 184 -15.29 -1.38 -9.92
N ILE A 185 -14.21 -1.37 -10.71
CA ILE A 185 -13.17 -2.41 -10.67
C ILE A 185 -12.02 -1.98 -9.74
N LYS A 186 -11.67 -2.84 -8.80
CA LYS A 186 -10.64 -2.59 -7.78
C LYS A 186 -9.59 -3.66 -7.71
N LEU A 187 -8.51 -3.33 -7.03
CA LEU A 187 -7.50 -4.27 -6.60
C LEU A 187 -7.67 -4.53 -5.10
N ARG A 188 -8.10 -5.74 -4.75
CA ARG A 188 -8.13 -6.20 -3.35
C ARG A 188 -6.80 -6.86 -3.03
N LEU A 189 -6.10 -6.31 -2.05
CA LEU A 189 -4.88 -6.89 -1.50
C LEU A 189 -5.24 -7.76 -0.30
N THR A 190 -4.78 -9.01 -0.32
CA THR A 190 -4.92 -9.95 0.81
C THR A 190 -3.58 -10.53 1.19
N GLY A 191 -3.43 -10.95 2.44
CA GLY A 191 -2.24 -11.60 2.97
C GLY A 191 -2.28 -11.67 4.49
N THR A 192 -1.19 -12.16 5.09
CA THR A 192 -1.06 -12.20 6.55
C THR A 192 -0.15 -11.06 7.01
N GLU A 193 -0.67 -10.20 7.88
CA GLU A 193 0.09 -9.16 8.58
C GLU A 193 0.78 -9.79 9.79
N ASN A 194 2.11 -9.69 9.84
CA ASN A 194 2.94 -10.27 10.88
C ASN A 194 3.67 -9.14 11.62
N PRO A 195 3.38 -8.89 12.91
CA PRO A 195 4.17 -7.98 13.71
C PRO A 195 5.65 -8.37 13.64
N ILE A 196 6.53 -7.40 13.45
CA ILE A 196 7.97 -7.65 13.52
C ILE A 196 8.29 -8.02 14.98
N LEU A 197 8.99 -9.13 15.22
CA LEU A 197 9.30 -9.63 16.56
C LEU A 197 10.81 -9.73 16.82
#